data_AF-A0A1H0WNU4-F1
#
_entry.id   AF-A0A1H0WNU4-F1
#
_cell.length_a   1.000
_cell.length_b   1.000
_cell.length_c   1.000
_cell.angle_alpha   90.00
_cell.angle_beta   90.00
_cell.angle_gamma   90.00
#
_symmetry.space_group_name_H-M   'P 1'
#
loop_
_entity.id
_entity.type
_entity.pdbx_description
1 polymer ?
#
loop_
_entity_poly.entity_id
_entity_poly.type
_entity_poly.pdbx_seq_one_letter_code
_entity_poly.pdbx_strand_id
1 'polypeptide(L)'
;MCRHLGYLGPAVSLSSLLFDPPQGLLRQTFAPKDMRQGGTVNVDGFGVGWRTDGETVRYRRAVPMWIDHGFAAVAASTRSDVVLAAVRSATIGMPICDDACAPFTEGPWLFSHNGRVGGWPESVAGLAAELPTVDLMTLDAPTDSALIWALVRHRLRAGVDPADAVAEVARAIGAVAPDSRLNFLLTDGRMLVATTWWHSLSVLKTEDSVVLASEPWDDDPQWTTLGDHLLVTATLDPAPDVRVTELGPIAESPEGNAVTTTDIVVEVHLPEDHAARALAADVRAGLTATPKSLPPKWFYDTRGSELFEQITTLPEYYPTRAEREILAARAGEIASVTGAHTLVELGSGSSEKTRLLLDALRDGGSLSQIVVLDVSESALREASAALGEEYPEVGVNGVVGDFTEHLGLLPGEPARLVVFLGGTIGNLLPEERKVFLASIREVLKPGEWLLLGTDLVKDEATVVAAYDDAAGVTAEFNKNVLHVLNRELTADFDVEAFEHVALWDAKNEWIEMRLRSTKAQRARIAALDMDVDFAEGEELRTEISAKFRREGVAKELAAAGFALTQWWTDEQGRFALSLARAD
;
A
#
# COMPACT_ATOMS: atom_id res chain seq x y z
N MET A 1 3.24 -9.96 -4.00
CA MET A 1 3.06 -10.59 -5.33
C MET A 1 4.34 -10.49 -6.12
N CYS A 2 4.89 -11.60 -6.59
CA CYS A 2 6.24 -11.69 -7.16
C CYS A 2 6.35 -11.09 -8.57
N ARG A 3 7.54 -11.16 -9.17
CA ARG A 3 7.74 -11.18 -10.63
C ARG A 3 8.53 -12.41 -10.99
N HIS A 4 8.30 -12.97 -12.18
CA HIS A 4 9.12 -14.04 -12.70
C HIS A 4 9.50 -13.84 -14.17
N LEU A 5 10.52 -14.58 -14.57
CA LEU A 5 11.08 -14.61 -15.91
C LEU A 5 11.50 -16.04 -16.23
N GLY A 6 11.11 -16.52 -17.39
CA GLY A 6 11.51 -17.80 -17.97
C GLY A 6 12.14 -17.56 -19.33
N TYR A 7 13.31 -18.14 -19.55
CA TYR A 7 14.07 -18.05 -20.79
C TYR A 7 14.38 -19.44 -21.32
N LEU A 8 14.19 -19.61 -22.61
CA LEU A 8 14.59 -20.78 -23.38
C LEU A 8 15.22 -20.29 -24.69
N GLY A 9 16.51 -20.53 -24.92
CA GLY A 9 17.22 -20.05 -26.11
C GLY A 9 18.70 -20.43 -26.15
N PRO A 10 19.52 -19.78 -26.98
CA PRO A 10 20.97 -19.93 -26.95
C PRO A 10 21.56 -19.54 -25.58
N ALA A 11 22.74 -20.06 -25.24
CA ALA A 11 23.35 -19.75 -23.95
C ALA A 11 23.71 -18.24 -23.82
N VAL A 12 22.99 -17.53 -22.95
CA VAL A 12 23.19 -16.11 -22.60
C VAL A 12 23.66 -15.97 -21.15
N SER A 13 24.22 -14.82 -20.76
CA SER A 13 24.57 -14.59 -19.36
C SER A 13 23.32 -14.38 -18.52
N LEU A 14 23.34 -14.81 -17.26
CA LEU A 14 22.23 -14.50 -16.34
C LEU A 14 22.10 -12.97 -16.18
N SER A 15 23.22 -12.23 -16.21
CA SER A 15 23.20 -10.75 -16.17
C SER A 15 22.36 -10.14 -17.31
N SER A 16 22.51 -10.65 -18.53
CA SER A 16 21.79 -10.11 -19.70
C SER A 16 20.28 -10.29 -19.65
N LEU A 17 19.79 -11.23 -18.83
CA LEU A 17 18.36 -11.45 -18.63
C LEU A 17 17.83 -10.71 -17.39
N LEU A 18 18.65 -10.57 -16.36
CA LEU A 18 18.19 -10.17 -15.03
C LEU A 18 18.57 -8.75 -14.63
N PHE A 19 19.77 -8.31 -15.01
CA PHE A 19 20.39 -7.07 -14.54
C PHE A 19 20.49 -6.01 -15.62
N ASP A 20 20.93 -6.41 -16.82
CA ASP A 20 21.29 -5.50 -17.90
C ASP A 20 20.06 -4.81 -18.55
N PRO A 21 18.88 -5.47 -18.70
CA PRO A 21 17.73 -4.81 -19.28
C PRO A 21 17.22 -3.65 -18.43
N PRO A 22 16.78 -2.53 -19.05
CA PRO A 22 16.40 -1.31 -18.34
C PRO A 22 15.21 -1.50 -17.38
N GLN A 23 14.32 -2.44 -17.69
CA GLN A 23 13.20 -2.87 -16.86
C GLN A 23 13.30 -4.36 -16.52
N GLY A 24 14.53 -4.90 -16.47
CA GLY A 24 14.82 -6.29 -16.12
C GLY A 24 14.44 -6.65 -14.69
N LEU A 25 14.55 -7.93 -14.34
CA LEU A 25 14.05 -8.44 -13.06
C LEU A 25 14.65 -7.71 -11.84
N LEU A 26 15.89 -7.21 -11.94
CA LEU A 26 16.48 -6.31 -10.94
C LEU A 26 15.65 -5.03 -10.77
N ARG A 27 15.32 -4.32 -11.85
CA ARG A 27 14.53 -3.09 -11.77
C ARG A 27 13.14 -3.37 -11.20
N GLN A 28 12.53 -4.49 -11.59
CA GLN A 28 11.22 -4.91 -11.10
C GLN A 28 11.22 -5.26 -9.60
N THR A 29 12.39 -5.37 -8.95
CA THR A 29 12.45 -5.54 -7.50
C THR A 29 12.01 -4.30 -6.73
N PHE A 30 12.21 -3.11 -7.27
CA PHE A 30 11.91 -1.85 -6.60
C PHE A 30 11.06 -0.88 -7.42
N ALA A 31 10.86 -1.13 -8.72
CA ALA A 31 10.00 -0.35 -9.60
C ALA A 31 9.35 -1.24 -10.69
N PRO A 32 8.54 -2.26 -10.31
CA PRO A 32 7.76 -3.04 -11.28
C PRO A 32 6.64 -2.18 -11.90
N LYS A 33 6.45 -2.28 -13.22
CA LYS A 33 5.46 -1.45 -13.95
C LYS A 33 4.05 -2.02 -13.95
N ASP A 34 3.90 -3.34 -13.90
CA ASP A 34 2.60 -4.00 -14.00
C ASP A 34 2.45 -5.10 -12.94
N MET A 35 2.03 -4.68 -11.76
CA MET A 35 1.72 -5.56 -10.64
C MET A 35 0.26 -6.01 -10.59
N ARG A 36 -0.59 -5.61 -11.56
CA ARG A 36 -2.07 -5.79 -11.53
C ARG A 36 -2.66 -5.63 -10.12
N GLN A 37 -2.38 -4.51 -9.45
CA GLN A 37 -2.84 -4.24 -8.07
C GLN A 37 -2.32 -5.26 -7.02
N GLY A 38 -1.13 -5.83 -7.24
CA GLY A 38 -0.38 -6.69 -6.31
C GLY A 38 0.49 -5.87 -5.35
N GLY A 39 1.57 -6.47 -4.81
CA GLY A 39 2.53 -5.74 -3.96
C GLY A 39 3.23 -4.60 -4.72
N THR A 40 3.76 -3.61 -4.00
CA THR A 40 4.41 -2.41 -4.59
C THR A 40 5.85 -2.65 -5.00
N VAL A 41 6.54 -3.57 -4.31
CA VAL A 41 7.95 -3.93 -4.55
C VAL A 41 8.15 -5.43 -4.32
N ASN A 42 9.24 -5.99 -4.84
CA ASN A 42 9.65 -7.39 -4.71
C ASN A 42 10.97 -7.52 -3.95
N VAL A 43 10.92 -7.22 -2.64
CA VAL A 43 12.08 -7.05 -1.76
C VAL A 43 12.29 -8.19 -0.77
N ASP A 44 11.33 -9.12 -0.67
CA ASP A 44 11.31 -10.19 0.34
C ASP A 44 12.15 -11.41 -0.06
N GLY A 45 12.94 -11.27 -1.12
CA GLY A 45 13.86 -12.25 -1.63
C GLY A 45 13.89 -12.34 -3.15
N PHE A 46 14.80 -13.17 -3.65
CA PHE A 46 14.85 -13.55 -5.05
C PHE A 46 15.42 -14.96 -5.19
N GLY A 47 15.20 -15.55 -6.36
CA GLY A 47 15.90 -16.77 -6.73
C GLY A 47 16.01 -16.92 -8.23
N VAL A 48 17.05 -17.64 -8.63
CA VAL A 48 17.39 -17.89 -10.03
C VAL A 48 17.77 -19.37 -10.16
N GLY A 49 17.08 -20.06 -11.05
CA GLY A 49 17.38 -21.41 -11.47
C GLY A 49 17.86 -21.42 -12.91
N TRP A 50 18.86 -22.23 -13.21
CA TRP A 50 19.40 -22.37 -14.55
C TRP A 50 19.98 -23.77 -14.75
N ARG A 51 20.32 -24.11 -16.00
CA ARG A 51 20.95 -25.39 -16.31
C ARG A 51 22.42 -25.22 -16.62
N THR A 52 23.23 -26.14 -16.11
CA THR A 52 24.66 -26.20 -16.41
C THR A 52 25.06 -27.67 -16.49
N ASP A 53 25.75 -28.05 -17.57
CA ASP A 53 26.17 -29.44 -17.84
C ASP A 53 25.04 -30.49 -17.72
N GLY A 54 23.81 -30.09 -18.06
CA GLY A 54 22.63 -30.95 -18.00
C GLY A 54 21.94 -31.01 -16.63
N GLU A 55 22.53 -30.44 -15.59
CA GLU A 55 21.97 -30.38 -14.23
C GLU A 55 21.22 -29.06 -13.99
N THR A 56 20.20 -29.11 -13.12
CA THR A 56 19.45 -27.93 -12.67
C THR A 56 20.10 -27.38 -11.39
N VAL A 57 20.53 -26.12 -11.44
CA VAL A 57 21.12 -25.39 -10.31
C VAL A 57 20.17 -24.27 -9.90
N ARG A 58 20.10 -23.97 -8.60
CA ARG A 58 19.34 -22.83 -8.07
C ARG A 58 20.16 -22.02 -7.06
N TYR A 59 19.98 -20.72 -7.10
CA TYR A 59 20.46 -19.75 -6.11
C TYR A 59 19.27 -18.99 -5.55
N ARG A 60 19.12 -18.91 -4.23
CA ARG A 60 17.98 -18.25 -3.57
C ARG A 60 18.44 -17.47 -2.35
N ARG A 61 17.86 -16.30 -2.12
CA ARG A 61 18.16 -15.45 -0.97
C ARG A 61 16.92 -14.66 -0.55
N ALA A 62 16.65 -14.59 0.74
CA ALA A 62 15.63 -13.73 1.34
C ALA A 62 16.18 -12.33 1.65
N VAL A 63 16.75 -11.71 0.62
CA VAL A 63 17.19 -10.31 0.63
C VAL A 63 16.78 -9.63 -0.67
N PRO A 64 16.64 -8.30 -0.71
CA PRO A 64 16.41 -7.59 -1.97
C PRO A 64 17.53 -7.90 -2.98
N MET A 65 17.16 -8.16 -4.24
CA MET A 65 18.12 -8.60 -5.27
C MET A 65 19.28 -7.60 -5.47
N TRP A 66 19.03 -6.30 -5.31
CA TRP A 66 20.04 -5.26 -5.54
C TRP A 66 21.17 -5.21 -4.49
N ILE A 67 20.99 -5.82 -3.32
CA ILE A 67 22.03 -5.83 -2.27
C ILE A 67 22.95 -7.05 -2.34
N ASP A 68 22.61 -8.08 -3.13
CA ASP A 68 23.46 -9.27 -3.30
C ASP A 68 24.49 -9.08 -4.43
N HIS A 69 25.54 -8.32 -4.12
CA HIS A 69 26.67 -8.11 -5.02
C HIS A 69 27.43 -9.41 -5.34
N GLY A 70 27.36 -10.42 -4.47
CA GLY A 70 27.96 -11.72 -4.71
C GLY A 70 27.26 -12.44 -5.86
N PHE A 71 25.93 -12.46 -5.83
CA PHE A 71 25.15 -13.03 -6.93
C PHE A 71 25.32 -12.25 -8.23
N ALA A 72 25.41 -10.91 -8.20
CA ALA A 72 25.66 -10.13 -9.41
C ALA A 72 26.95 -10.57 -10.15
N ALA A 73 28.02 -10.88 -9.41
CA ALA A 73 29.26 -11.40 -9.99
C ALA A 73 29.10 -12.82 -10.58
N VAL A 74 28.34 -13.68 -9.91
CA VAL A 74 27.99 -15.02 -10.44
C VAL A 74 27.16 -14.89 -11.71
N ALA A 75 26.17 -13.99 -11.72
CA ALA A 75 25.27 -13.78 -12.85
C ALA A 75 26.01 -13.26 -14.10
N ALA A 76 27.03 -12.43 -13.91
CA ALA A 76 27.88 -11.93 -15.00
C ALA A 76 28.78 -13.02 -15.62
N SER A 77 29.18 -14.02 -14.83
CA SER A 77 30.11 -15.09 -15.27
C SER A 77 29.41 -16.39 -15.68
N THR A 78 28.13 -16.55 -15.35
CA THR A 78 27.35 -17.77 -15.62
C THR A 78 26.52 -17.59 -16.88
N ARG A 79 26.60 -18.58 -17.78
CA ARG A 79 25.76 -18.65 -18.99
C ARG A 79 24.88 -19.88 -18.98
N SER A 80 23.66 -19.75 -19.49
CA SER A 80 22.69 -20.85 -19.57
C SER A 80 21.76 -20.65 -20.76
N ASP A 81 21.32 -21.76 -21.35
CA ASP A 81 20.28 -21.86 -22.37
C ASP A 81 18.86 -21.91 -21.79
N VAL A 82 18.76 -22.21 -20.48
CA VAL A 82 17.51 -22.28 -19.71
C VAL A 82 17.64 -21.45 -18.44
N VAL A 83 16.73 -20.52 -18.19
CA VAL A 83 16.70 -19.76 -16.95
C VAL A 83 15.26 -19.62 -16.47
N LEU A 84 15.04 -19.81 -15.16
CA LEU A 84 13.82 -19.37 -14.48
C LEU A 84 14.22 -18.55 -13.26
N ALA A 85 13.79 -17.30 -13.21
CA ALA A 85 14.10 -16.39 -12.13
C ALA A 85 12.83 -15.77 -11.54
N ALA A 86 12.87 -15.43 -10.27
CA ALA A 86 11.79 -14.74 -9.60
C ALA A 86 12.31 -13.77 -8.53
N VAL A 87 11.60 -12.67 -8.35
CA VAL A 87 11.78 -11.72 -7.26
C VAL A 87 10.50 -11.71 -6.43
N ARG A 88 10.65 -11.75 -5.12
CA ARG A 88 9.60 -12.11 -4.18
C ARG A 88 9.02 -10.88 -3.50
N SER A 89 7.70 -10.84 -3.45
CA SER A 89 6.93 -9.95 -2.59
C SER A 89 6.00 -10.86 -1.79
N ALA A 90 6.35 -11.08 -0.53
CA ALA A 90 5.69 -12.02 0.35
C ALA A 90 4.30 -11.51 0.72
N THR A 91 3.34 -12.43 0.75
CA THR A 91 2.06 -12.17 1.40
C THR A 91 2.31 -11.95 2.90
N ILE A 92 1.64 -10.95 3.48
CA ILE A 92 1.77 -10.60 4.90
C ILE A 92 1.55 -11.85 5.76
N GLY A 93 2.42 -12.04 6.75
CA GLY A 93 2.38 -13.18 7.66
C GLY A 93 3.10 -14.45 7.16
N MET A 94 3.57 -14.48 5.90
CA MET A 94 4.37 -15.60 5.40
C MET A 94 5.86 -15.49 5.80
N PRO A 95 6.57 -16.63 5.95
CA PRO A 95 7.99 -16.62 6.29
C PRO A 95 8.84 -15.91 5.24
N ILE A 96 9.83 -15.14 5.70
CA ILE A 96 10.87 -14.51 4.88
C ILE A 96 12.15 -15.32 5.07
N CYS A 97 12.37 -16.32 4.21
CA CYS A 97 13.54 -17.19 4.23
C CYS A 97 13.93 -17.64 2.81
N ASP A 98 15.19 -18.04 2.62
CA ASP A 98 15.75 -18.43 1.32
C ASP A 98 14.91 -19.55 0.68
N ASP A 99 14.38 -20.46 1.49
CA ASP A 99 13.58 -21.60 1.01
C ASP A 99 12.16 -21.23 0.55
N ALA A 100 11.65 -20.07 0.97
CA ALA A 100 10.36 -19.55 0.51
C ALA A 100 10.44 -18.83 -0.85
N CYS A 101 11.65 -18.62 -1.39
CA CYS A 101 11.85 -17.96 -2.67
C CYS A 101 11.71 -18.96 -3.83
N ALA A 102 11.00 -18.55 -4.90
CA ALA A 102 11.03 -19.25 -6.16
C ALA A 102 12.41 -19.04 -6.86
N PRO A 103 12.87 -19.97 -7.71
CA PRO A 103 12.20 -21.19 -8.10
C PRO A 103 12.28 -22.34 -7.08
N PHE A 104 11.18 -23.07 -6.98
CA PHE A 104 11.13 -24.41 -6.40
C PHE A 104 11.60 -25.45 -7.44
N THR A 105 12.14 -26.59 -7.01
CA THR A 105 12.72 -27.57 -7.93
C THR A 105 12.55 -29.02 -7.49
N GLU A 106 12.48 -29.92 -8.47
CA GLU A 106 12.65 -31.36 -8.31
C GLU A 106 13.14 -31.97 -9.63
N GLY A 107 14.31 -32.59 -9.63
CA GLY A 107 14.91 -33.13 -10.84
C GLY A 107 15.16 -32.03 -11.88
N PRO A 108 14.63 -32.15 -13.12
CA PRO A 108 14.83 -31.14 -14.16
C PRO A 108 13.95 -29.89 -13.96
N TRP A 109 12.93 -29.96 -13.10
CA TRP A 109 11.89 -28.92 -13.03
C TRP A 109 12.32 -27.71 -12.24
N LEU A 110 11.98 -26.53 -12.76
CA LEU A 110 11.99 -25.25 -12.05
C LEU A 110 10.57 -24.68 -12.08
N PHE A 111 10.08 -24.20 -10.94
CA PHE A 111 8.73 -23.67 -10.79
C PHE A 111 8.69 -22.35 -10.02
N SER A 112 7.92 -21.38 -10.52
CA SER A 112 7.63 -20.13 -9.84
C SER A 112 6.13 -19.86 -9.80
N HIS A 113 5.68 -19.30 -8.69
CA HIS A 113 4.35 -18.76 -8.50
C HIS A 113 4.44 -17.24 -8.32
N ASN A 114 3.85 -16.49 -9.25
CA ASN A 114 3.55 -15.08 -9.07
C ASN A 114 2.08 -14.96 -8.71
N GLY A 115 1.80 -14.97 -7.42
CA GLY A 115 0.44 -15.18 -7.00
C GLY A 115 0.24 -15.13 -5.48
N ARG A 116 -1.02 -15.33 -5.09
CA ARG A 116 -1.44 -15.61 -3.73
C ARG A 116 -2.65 -16.53 -3.78
N VAL A 117 -2.80 -17.38 -2.78
CA VAL A 117 -4.03 -18.17 -2.59
C VAL A 117 -4.96 -17.42 -1.63
N GLY A 118 -6.18 -17.11 -2.09
CA GLY A 118 -7.21 -16.50 -1.25
C GLY A 118 -7.67 -17.44 -0.13
N GLY A 119 -7.85 -16.94 1.09
CA GLY A 119 -8.26 -17.77 2.24
C GLY A 119 -7.23 -18.82 2.68
N TRP A 120 -5.95 -18.63 2.34
CA TRP A 120 -4.87 -19.51 2.77
C TRP A 120 -4.67 -19.50 4.30
N PRO A 121 -4.40 -20.66 4.94
CA PRO A 121 -4.29 -21.99 4.34
C PRO A 121 -5.60 -22.79 4.23
N GLU A 122 -6.68 -22.36 4.89
CA GLU A 122 -7.90 -23.15 5.06
C GLU A 122 -8.59 -23.49 3.73
N SER A 123 -8.61 -22.55 2.78
CA SER A 123 -9.30 -22.70 1.49
C SER A 123 -8.80 -23.88 0.65
N VAL A 124 -7.53 -24.25 0.79
CA VAL A 124 -6.88 -25.32 0.01
C VAL A 124 -6.57 -26.56 0.83
N ALA A 125 -7.04 -26.64 2.09
CA ALA A 125 -6.81 -27.79 2.96
C ALA A 125 -7.31 -29.12 2.34
N GLY A 126 -8.43 -29.07 1.59
CA GLY A 126 -8.95 -30.23 0.87
C GLY A 126 -8.00 -30.74 -0.22
N LEU A 127 -7.40 -29.83 -0.99
CA LEU A 127 -6.41 -30.18 -2.01
C LEU A 127 -5.10 -30.69 -1.38
N ALA A 128 -4.68 -30.09 -0.27
CA ALA A 128 -3.51 -30.54 0.47
C ALA A 128 -3.66 -31.98 0.98
N ALA A 129 -4.88 -32.41 1.33
CA ALA A 129 -5.17 -33.76 1.80
C ALA A 129 -4.99 -34.85 0.72
N GLU A 130 -4.95 -34.48 -0.56
CA GLU A 130 -4.66 -35.41 -1.66
C GLU A 130 -3.18 -35.76 -1.76
N LEU A 131 -2.30 -34.94 -1.18
CA LEU A 131 -0.85 -35.15 -1.22
C LEU A 131 -0.41 -36.23 -0.22
N PRO A 132 0.60 -37.05 -0.57
CA PRO A 132 1.27 -37.90 0.40
C PRO A 132 1.80 -37.07 1.58
N THR A 133 1.62 -37.55 2.81
CA THR A 133 2.07 -36.82 4.02
C THR A 133 3.55 -36.45 3.97
N VAL A 134 4.38 -37.29 3.35
CA VAL A 134 5.81 -37.01 3.15
C VAL A 134 6.02 -35.73 2.34
N ASP A 135 5.24 -35.51 1.27
CA ASP A 135 5.37 -34.31 0.44
C ASP A 135 5.01 -33.03 1.21
N LEU A 136 4.07 -33.11 2.16
CA LEU A 136 3.72 -32.00 3.06
C LEU A 136 4.80 -31.74 4.12
N MET A 137 5.42 -32.80 4.65
CA MET A 137 6.51 -32.68 5.63
C MET A 137 7.81 -32.15 5.02
N THR A 138 7.98 -32.32 3.70
CA THR A 138 9.17 -31.88 2.95
C THR A 138 8.86 -30.72 2.01
N LEU A 139 7.92 -29.85 2.37
CA LEU A 139 7.76 -28.56 1.70
C LEU A 139 9.00 -27.69 1.95
N ASP A 140 9.48 -26.99 0.92
CA ASP A 140 10.60 -26.06 1.05
C ASP A 140 10.32 -25.00 2.13
N ALA A 141 9.10 -24.48 2.19
CA ALA A 141 8.64 -23.54 3.20
C ALA A 141 7.13 -23.69 3.45
N PRO A 142 6.59 -23.27 4.60
CA PRO A 142 5.15 -23.25 4.85
C PRO A 142 4.49 -22.04 4.16
N THR A 143 4.51 -22.03 2.82
CA THR A 143 3.89 -21.00 1.98
C THR A 143 2.89 -21.62 1.01
N ASP A 144 1.94 -20.81 0.54
CA ASP A 144 1.00 -21.20 -0.51
C ASP A 144 1.71 -21.69 -1.78
N SER A 145 2.77 -21.00 -2.16
CA SER A 145 3.58 -21.22 -3.35
C SER A 145 4.31 -22.57 -3.28
N ALA A 146 4.77 -22.97 -2.09
CA ALA A 146 5.39 -24.28 -1.88
C ALA A 146 4.35 -25.41 -1.92
N LEU A 147 3.14 -25.21 -1.38
CA LEU A 147 2.05 -26.18 -1.51
C LEU A 147 1.63 -26.35 -2.97
N ILE A 148 1.49 -25.24 -3.71
CA ILE A 148 1.17 -25.26 -5.14
C ILE A 148 2.23 -26.09 -5.89
N TRP A 149 3.51 -25.86 -5.61
CA TRP A 149 4.58 -26.66 -6.19
C TRP A 149 4.41 -28.15 -5.85
N ALA A 150 4.03 -28.48 -4.61
CA ALA A 150 3.78 -29.87 -4.22
C ALA A 150 2.62 -30.51 -5.00
N LEU A 151 1.55 -29.76 -5.28
CA LEU A 151 0.42 -30.21 -6.10
C LEU A 151 0.81 -30.42 -7.57
N VAL A 152 1.65 -29.55 -8.12
CA VAL A 152 2.17 -29.67 -9.50
C VAL A 152 3.12 -30.86 -9.61
N ARG A 153 4.14 -30.96 -8.74
CA ARG A 153 5.11 -32.07 -8.79
C ARG A 153 4.47 -33.43 -8.57
N HIS A 154 3.42 -33.51 -7.77
CA HIS A 154 2.65 -34.75 -7.58
C HIS A 154 2.05 -35.25 -8.91
N ARG A 155 1.44 -34.36 -9.70
CA ARG A 155 0.90 -34.68 -11.04
C ARG A 155 2.00 -35.02 -12.04
N LEU A 156 3.11 -34.28 -12.03
CA LEU A 156 4.26 -34.57 -12.90
C LEU A 156 4.85 -35.96 -12.62
N ARG A 157 4.98 -36.36 -11.34
CA ARG A 157 5.42 -37.72 -10.96
C ARG A 157 4.46 -38.81 -11.45
N ALA A 158 3.16 -38.50 -11.53
CA ALA A 158 2.16 -39.40 -12.08
C ALA A 158 2.18 -39.50 -13.62
N GLY A 159 3.05 -38.74 -14.29
CA GLY A 159 3.20 -38.74 -15.74
C GLY A 159 2.17 -37.89 -16.48
N VAL A 160 1.48 -36.98 -15.77
CA VAL A 160 0.59 -35.98 -16.39
C VAL A 160 1.44 -35.03 -17.23
N ASP A 161 0.93 -34.63 -18.40
CA ASP A 161 1.59 -33.65 -19.25
C ASP A 161 1.84 -32.34 -18.47
N PRO A 162 2.98 -31.66 -18.66
CA PRO A 162 3.31 -30.47 -17.88
C PRO A 162 2.30 -29.32 -18.03
N ALA A 163 1.73 -29.14 -19.23
CA ALA A 163 0.73 -28.10 -19.46
C ALA A 163 -0.58 -28.42 -18.73
N ASP A 164 -1.00 -29.69 -18.78
CA ASP A 164 -2.18 -30.19 -18.07
C ASP A 164 -1.99 -30.13 -16.55
N ALA A 165 -0.81 -30.52 -16.05
CA ALA A 165 -0.52 -30.51 -14.61
C ALA A 165 -0.64 -29.11 -14.00
N VAL A 166 -0.10 -28.10 -14.67
CA VAL A 166 -0.20 -26.69 -14.25
C VAL A 166 -1.63 -26.18 -14.38
N ALA A 167 -2.32 -26.48 -15.49
CA ALA A 167 -3.69 -26.03 -15.74
C ALA A 167 -4.73 -26.65 -14.81
N GLU A 168 -4.58 -27.94 -14.47
CA GLU A 168 -5.43 -28.63 -13.51
C GLU A 168 -5.26 -28.07 -12.09
N VAL A 169 -4.03 -27.80 -11.65
CA VAL A 169 -3.78 -27.20 -10.34
C VAL A 169 -4.36 -25.79 -10.28
N ALA A 170 -4.15 -24.97 -11.31
CA ALA A 170 -4.71 -23.62 -11.36
C ALA A 170 -6.25 -23.65 -11.25
N ARG A 171 -6.91 -24.50 -12.03
CA ARG A 171 -8.37 -24.67 -11.99
C ARG A 171 -8.87 -25.23 -10.67
N ALA A 172 -8.18 -26.22 -10.10
CA ALA A 172 -8.56 -26.82 -8.82
C ALA A 172 -8.50 -25.78 -7.68
N ILE A 173 -7.45 -24.96 -7.64
CA ILE A 173 -7.32 -23.89 -6.66
C ILE A 173 -8.34 -22.79 -6.92
N GLY A 174 -8.49 -22.35 -8.17
CA GLY A 174 -9.48 -21.32 -8.54
C GLY A 174 -10.92 -21.71 -8.20
N ALA A 175 -11.25 -23.01 -8.20
CA ALA A 175 -12.57 -23.50 -7.82
C ALA A 175 -12.84 -23.43 -6.30
N VAL A 176 -11.81 -23.59 -5.46
CA VAL A 176 -11.96 -23.59 -3.99
C VAL A 176 -11.54 -22.26 -3.34
N ALA A 177 -10.80 -21.44 -4.07
CA ALA A 177 -10.25 -20.15 -3.64
C ALA A 177 -10.32 -19.15 -4.82
N PRO A 178 -11.52 -18.64 -5.18
CA PRO A 178 -11.73 -17.86 -6.41
C PRO A 178 -10.96 -16.54 -6.46
N ASP A 179 -10.64 -15.93 -5.31
CA ASP A 179 -9.88 -14.67 -5.21
C ASP A 179 -8.35 -14.87 -5.33
N SER A 180 -7.93 -16.08 -5.69
CA SER A 180 -6.51 -16.41 -5.88
C SER A 180 -5.98 -15.82 -7.17
N ARG A 181 -4.70 -15.42 -7.13
CA ARG A 181 -3.93 -15.05 -8.33
C ARG A 181 -2.93 -16.17 -8.56
N LEU A 182 -2.95 -16.77 -9.75
CA LEU A 182 -2.34 -18.07 -10.00
C LEU A 182 -1.46 -18.04 -11.26
N ASN A 183 -0.59 -17.02 -11.40
CA ASN A 183 0.40 -17.03 -12.48
C ASN A 183 1.53 -18.00 -12.13
N PHE A 184 1.53 -19.13 -12.80
CA PHE A 184 2.53 -20.16 -12.69
C PHE A 184 3.53 -20.00 -13.84
N LEU A 185 4.78 -20.38 -13.59
CA LEU A 185 5.80 -20.52 -14.61
C LEU A 185 6.63 -21.76 -14.28
N LEU A 186 6.67 -22.72 -15.21
CA LEU A 186 7.29 -24.03 -15.07
C LEU A 186 8.21 -24.28 -16.26
N THR A 187 9.35 -24.93 -16.03
CA THR A 187 10.22 -25.44 -17.10
C THR A 187 10.97 -26.70 -16.69
N ASP A 188 11.21 -27.60 -17.63
CA ASP A 188 12.17 -28.72 -17.54
C ASP A 188 13.46 -28.46 -18.36
N GLY A 189 13.56 -27.27 -18.95
CA GLY A 189 14.61 -26.90 -19.90
C GLY A 189 14.43 -27.37 -21.33
N ARG A 190 13.27 -27.95 -21.69
CA ARG A 190 12.84 -28.19 -23.07
C ARG A 190 11.63 -27.36 -23.46
N MET A 191 10.79 -27.04 -22.48
CA MET A 191 9.62 -26.20 -22.66
C MET A 191 9.45 -25.20 -21.51
N LEU A 192 8.74 -24.10 -21.79
CA LEU A 192 8.15 -23.24 -20.78
C LEU A 192 6.63 -23.49 -20.74
N VAL A 193 6.05 -23.58 -19.55
CA VAL A 193 4.61 -23.63 -19.32
C VAL A 193 4.25 -22.51 -18.36
N ALA A 194 3.26 -21.69 -18.68
CA ALA A 194 2.82 -20.62 -17.81
C ALA A 194 1.30 -20.46 -17.80
N THR A 195 0.78 -19.81 -16.77
CA THR A 195 -0.63 -19.42 -16.68
C THR A 195 -0.76 -17.91 -16.49
N THR A 196 -1.80 -17.32 -17.05
CA THR A 196 -2.32 -16.02 -16.63
C THR A 196 -3.60 -16.24 -15.84
N TRP A 197 -3.63 -15.75 -14.61
CA TRP A 197 -4.76 -15.82 -13.70
C TRP A 197 -4.68 -14.65 -12.70
N TRP A 198 -5.35 -13.55 -13.05
CA TRP A 198 -5.40 -12.28 -12.32
C TRP A 198 -4.03 -11.61 -12.12
N HIS A 199 -3.02 -11.96 -12.93
CA HIS A 199 -1.71 -11.31 -12.95
C HIS A 199 -1.10 -11.24 -14.37
N SER A 200 -0.23 -10.25 -14.57
CA SER A 200 0.46 -9.98 -15.84
C SER A 200 1.46 -11.06 -16.26
N LEU A 201 1.49 -11.31 -17.57
CA LEU A 201 2.48 -12.10 -18.27
C LEU A 201 2.62 -11.58 -19.70
N SER A 202 3.83 -11.49 -20.19
CA SER A 202 4.19 -11.08 -21.53
C SER A 202 5.15 -12.09 -22.14
N VAL A 203 5.09 -12.21 -23.47
CA VAL A 203 5.95 -13.10 -24.25
C VAL A 203 6.81 -12.30 -25.22
N LEU A 204 8.08 -12.66 -25.31
CA LEU A 204 8.99 -12.23 -26.37
C LEU A 204 9.49 -13.47 -27.10
N LYS A 205 9.20 -13.55 -28.41
CA LYS A 205 9.66 -14.64 -29.28
C LYS A 205 10.57 -14.09 -30.36
N THR A 206 11.80 -14.58 -30.40
CA THR A 206 12.79 -14.30 -31.45
C THR A 206 12.90 -15.48 -32.42
N GLU A 207 13.85 -15.43 -33.37
CA GLU A 207 14.12 -16.52 -34.30
C GLU A 207 14.67 -17.78 -33.61
N ASP A 208 15.27 -17.63 -32.42
CA ASP A 208 16.01 -18.68 -31.72
C ASP A 208 15.69 -18.79 -30.22
N SER A 209 14.87 -17.89 -29.65
CA SER A 209 14.56 -17.88 -28.22
C SER A 209 13.10 -17.52 -27.92
N VAL A 210 12.66 -17.94 -26.73
CA VAL A 210 11.40 -17.53 -26.13
C VAL A 210 11.63 -17.08 -24.69
N VAL A 211 10.97 -15.98 -24.35
CA VAL A 211 10.91 -15.44 -23.01
C VAL A 211 9.45 -15.35 -22.57
N LEU A 212 9.16 -15.82 -21.37
CA LEU A 212 7.93 -15.51 -20.64
C LEU A 212 8.29 -14.69 -19.41
N ALA A 213 7.86 -13.44 -19.33
CA ALA A 213 8.17 -12.57 -18.21
C ALA A 213 6.88 -11.95 -17.68
N SER A 214 6.82 -11.64 -16.39
CA SER A 214 5.63 -10.99 -15.85
C SER A 214 5.35 -9.63 -16.51
N GLU A 215 6.39 -8.90 -16.94
CA GLU A 215 6.31 -7.67 -17.75
C GLU A 215 7.49 -7.57 -18.72
N PRO A 216 7.34 -6.81 -19.81
CA PRO A 216 8.44 -6.51 -20.73
C PRO A 216 9.59 -5.82 -20.00
N TRP A 217 10.83 -6.26 -20.27
CA TRP A 217 12.01 -5.68 -19.65
C TRP A 217 12.62 -4.50 -20.45
N ASP A 218 12.09 -4.22 -21.62
CA ASP A 218 12.46 -3.12 -22.52
C ASP A 218 11.27 -2.78 -23.44
N ASP A 219 11.50 -1.85 -24.38
CA ASP A 219 10.49 -1.39 -25.33
C ASP A 219 10.57 -2.16 -26.68
N ASP A 220 11.08 -3.40 -26.69
CA ASP A 220 11.13 -4.21 -27.91
C ASP A 220 9.70 -4.43 -28.46
N PRO A 221 9.40 -4.03 -29.70
CA PRO A 221 8.05 -4.13 -30.26
C PRO A 221 7.59 -5.59 -30.47
N GLN A 222 8.47 -6.58 -30.35
CA GLN A 222 8.13 -8.00 -30.41
C GLN A 222 7.49 -8.51 -29.11
N TRP A 223 7.51 -7.74 -28.03
CA TRP A 223 6.78 -8.07 -26.80
C TRP A 223 5.27 -8.10 -27.05
N THR A 224 4.63 -9.16 -26.56
CA THR A 224 3.17 -9.29 -26.55
C THR A 224 2.69 -9.55 -25.13
N THR A 225 1.91 -8.62 -24.57
CA THR A 225 1.24 -8.82 -23.28
C THR A 225 0.01 -9.70 -23.45
N LEU A 226 -0.13 -10.70 -22.58
CA LEU A 226 -1.19 -11.69 -22.67
C LEU A 226 -2.40 -11.28 -21.82
N GLY A 227 -3.59 -11.66 -22.30
CA GLY A 227 -4.84 -11.55 -21.57
C GLY A 227 -4.87 -12.46 -20.33
N ASP A 228 -6.01 -12.48 -19.64
CA ASP A 228 -6.18 -13.30 -18.44
C ASP A 228 -6.79 -14.68 -18.73
N HIS A 229 -6.65 -15.61 -17.79
CA HIS A 229 -7.14 -16.99 -17.88
C HIS A 229 -6.60 -17.77 -19.10
N LEU A 230 -5.30 -17.66 -19.36
CA LEU A 230 -4.62 -18.35 -20.47
C LEU A 230 -3.60 -19.35 -19.95
N LEU A 231 -3.53 -20.50 -20.62
CA LEU A 231 -2.41 -21.44 -20.55
C LEU A 231 -1.47 -21.17 -21.73
N VAL A 232 -0.20 -20.99 -21.43
CA VAL A 232 0.87 -20.68 -22.39
C VAL A 232 1.87 -21.82 -22.39
N THR A 233 2.23 -22.32 -23.56
CA THR A 233 3.32 -23.27 -23.75
C THR A 233 4.31 -22.74 -24.78
N ALA A 234 5.60 -22.91 -24.54
CA ALA A 234 6.64 -22.52 -25.48
C ALA A 234 7.75 -23.56 -25.61
N THR A 235 8.23 -23.76 -26.84
CA THR A 235 9.28 -24.75 -27.18
C THR A 235 10.22 -24.18 -28.24
N LEU A 236 11.42 -24.75 -28.39
CA LEU A 236 12.39 -24.36 -29.45
C LEU A 236 12.53 -25.36 -30.61
N ASP A 237 12.03 -26.59 -30.48
CA ASP A 237 12.23 -27.66 -31.46
C ASP A 237 10.89 -27.96 -32.19
N PRO A 238 10.83 -27.91 -33.53
CA PRO A 238 11.91 -27.67 -34.51
C PRO A 238 12.24 -26.19 -34.77
N ALA A 239 11.46 -25.28 -34.21
CA ALA A 239 11.69 -23.83 -34.20
C ALA A 239 10.95 -23.23 -32.99
N PRO A 240 11.26 -21.98 -32.57
CA PRO A 240 10.52 -21.30 -31.53
C PRO A 240 9.01 -21.24 -31.82
N ASP A 241 8.22 -21.89 -30.97
CA ASP A 241 6.75 -21.90 -31.02
C ASP A 241 6.19 -21.47 -29.67
N VAL A 242 5.10 -20.70 -29.71
CA VAL A 242 4.35 -20.24 -28.53
C VAL A 242 2.89 -20.51 -28.80
N ARG A 243 2.27 -21.35 -27.96
CA ARG A 243 0.85 -21.66 -28.03
C ARG A 243 0.15 -21.09 -26.82
N VAL A 244 -0.95 -20.39 -27.08
CA VAL A 244 -1.80 -19.77 -26.08
C VAL A 244 -3.19 -20.38 -26.22
N THR A 245 -3.70 -20.92 -25.12
CA THR A 245 -5.02 -21.58 -25.05
C THR A 245 -5.76 -21.09 -23.82
N GLU A 246 -7.09 -21.15 -23.82
CA GLU A 246 -7.87 -20.77 -22.63
C GLU A 246 -7.72 -21.81 -21.51
N LEU A 247 -7.50 -21.34 -20.29
CA LEU A 247 -7.79 -22.12 -19.08
C LEU A 247 -9.32 -22.19 -18.98
N GLY A 248 -9.93 -23.30 -19.41
CA GLY A 248 -11.39 -23.47 -19.49
C GLY A 248 -12.17 -23.12 -18.20
N PRO A 249 -13.52 -23.09 -18.27
CA PRO A 249 -14.35 -22.39 -17.29
C PRO A 249 -14.17 -22.89 -15.85
N ILE A 250 -14.21 -21.94 -14.90
CA ILE A 250 -14.45 -22.18 -13.47
C ILE A 250 -15.90 -22.69 -13.37
N ALA A 251 -16.15 -23.74 -12.59
CA ALA A 251 -17.51 -24.22 -12.36
C ALA A 251 -18.41 -23.05 -11.92
N GLU A 252 -19.53 -22.87 -12.61
CA GLU A 252 -20.54 -21.85 -12.31
C GLU A 252 -20.90 -21.88 -10.82
N SER A 253 -20.86 -20.73 -10.15
CA SER A 253 -21.60 -20.57 -8.90
C SER A 253 -23.09 -20.76 -9.21
N PRO A 254 -23.89 -21.39 -8.34
CA PRO A 254 -25.31 -21.58 -8.60
C PRO A 254 -25.98 -20.21 -8.69
N GLU A 255 -26.70 -19.98 -9.78
CA GLU A 255 -27.51 -18.80 -10.05
C GLU A 255 -28.35 -18.35 -8.84
N GLY A 256 -28.46 -17.04 -8.66
CA GLY A 256 -29.60 -16.46 -7.94
C GLY A 256 -29.31 -15.34 -6.95
N ASN A 257 -28.48 -14.36 -7.31
CA ASN A 257 -28.80 -12.94 -7.14
C ASN A 257 -27.73 -12.13 -7.86
N ALA A 258 -28.14 -11.18 -8.70
CA ALA A 258 -27.24 -10.19 -9.27
C ALA A 258 -26.60 -9.40 -8.13
N VAL A 259 -25.34 -9.71 -7.80
CA VAL A 259 -24.48 -8.81 -7.04
C VAL A 259 -23.67 -8.08 -8.10
N THR A 260 -24.04 -6.83 -8.35
CA THR A 260 -23.16 -5.84 -8.95
C THR A 260 -21.92 -5.75 -8.05
N THR A 261 -20.80 -6.36 -8.44
CA THR A 261 -19.50 -6.04 -7.85
C THR A 261 -19.20 -4.59 -8.19
N THR A 262 -19.35 -3.71 -7.22
CA THR A 262 -18.87 -2.33 -7.30
C THR A 262 -17.35 -2.36 -7.32
N ASP A 263 -16.77 -1.87 -8.42
CA ASP A 263 -15.32 -1.82 -8.63
C ASP A 263 -14.64 -1.03 -7.52
N ILE A 264 -13.78 -1.67 -6.72
CA ILE A 264 -12.85 -0.95 -5.85
C ILE A 264 -11.74 -0.38 -6.74
N VAL A 265 -11.78 0.91 -7.03
CA VAL A 265 -10.79 1.58 -7.89
C VAL A 265 -9.86 2.42 -7.01
N VAL A 266 -8.57 2.09 -6.98
CA VAL A 266 -7.55 2.93 -6.33
C VAL A 266 -6.70 3.61 -7.41
N GLU A 267 -6.83 4.93 -7.52
CA GLU A 267 -6.05 5.78 -8.42
C GLU A 267 -4.84 6.35 -7.70
N VAL A 268 -3.67 6.36 -8.34
CA VAL A 268 -2.44 6.90 -7.78
C VAL A 268 -1.98 8.10 -8.61
N HIS A 269 -2.02 9.29 -8.03
CA HIS A 269 -1.69 10.54 -8.71
C HIS A 269 -0.33 11.12 -8.29
N LEU A 270 0.32 10.52 -7.29
CA LEU A 270 1.66 10.89 -6.86
C LEU A 270 2.73 10.08 -7.61
N PRO A 271 3.78 10.72 -8.16
CA PRO A 271 4.93 10.02 -8.72
C PRO A 271 5.60 9.08 -7.68
N GLU A 272 6.16 7.96 -8.13
CA GLU A 272 6.77 6.93 -7.26
C GLU A 272 7.88 7.45 -6.33
N ASP A 273 8.58 8.53 -6.71
CA ASP A 273 9.62 9.18 -5.90
C ASP A 273 9.13 10.43 -5.15
N HIS A 274 7.83 10.75 -5.22
CA HIS A 274 7.28 11.98 -4.65
C HIS A 274 7.52 12.04 -3.15
N ALA A 275 7.24 10.96 -2.41
CA ALA A 275 7.45 10.91 -0.97
C ALA A 275 8.93 11.13 -0.60
N ALA A 276 9.87 10.47 -1.29
CA ALA A 276 11.30 10.65 -1.05
C ALA A 276 11.79 12.07 -1.39
N ARG A 277 11.34 12.63 -2.51
CA ARG A 277 11.66 14.02 -2.91
C ARG A 277 11.07 15.05 -1.95
N ALA A 278 9.81 14.87 -1.56
CA ALA A 278 9.11 15.74 -0.62
C ALA A 278 9.78 15.70 0.75
N LEU A 279 10.11 14.50 1.25
CA LEU A 279 10.83 14.33 2.52
C LEU A 279 12.18 15.04 2.47
N ALA A 280 12.96 14.82 1.41
CA ALA A 280 14.25 15.47 1.24
C ALA A 280 14.14 17.01 1.19
N ALA A 281 13.12 17.53 0.49
CA ALA A 281 12.88 18.97 0.39
C ALA A 281 12.46 19.57 1.74
N ASP A 282 11.52 18.93 2.43
CA ASP A 282 10.99 19.36 3.72
C ASP A 282 12.08 19.33 4.80
N VAL A 283 12.89 18.26 4.85
CA VAL A 283 14.00 18.12 5.78
C VAL A 283 15.07 19.19 5.52
N ARG A 284 15.41 19.45 4.26
CA ARG A 284 16.38 20.50 3.91
C ARG A 284 15.87 21.88 4.31
N ALA A 285 14.63 22.23 3.97
CA ALA A 285 14.05 23.52 4.31
C ALA A 285 13.90 23.70 5.82
N GLY A 286 13.38 22.66 6.48
CA GLY A 286 13.01 22.68 7.89
C GLY A 286 14.20 22.68 8.86
N LEU A 287 15.22 21.85 8.59
CA LEU A 287 16.39 21.74 9.48
C LEU A 287 17.45 22.82 9.26
N THR A 288 17.37 23.58 8.17
CA THR A 288 18.23 24.76 7.95
C THR A 288 17.57 26.07 8.40
N ALA A 289 16.29 26.05 8.75
CA ALA A 289 15.56 27.21 9.25
C ALA A 289 15.96 27.57 10.70
N THR A 290 15.62 28.80 11.10
CA THR A 290 15.73 29.25 12.50
C THR A 290 14.43 29.98 12.87
N PRO A 291 13.57 29.39 13.72
CA PRO A 291 13.72 28.08 14.38
C PRO A 291 13.61 26.90 13.41
N LYS A 292 14.17 25.74 13.79
CA LYS A 292 14.06 24.50 13.01
C LYS A 292 12.64 23.93 13.11
N SER A 293 12.14 23.34 12.03
CA SER A 293 10.85 22.63 12.03
C SER A 293 10.81 21.43 11.10
N LEU A 294 9.93 20.46 11.35
CA LEU A 294 9.58 19.39 10.41
C LEU A 294 8.06 19.32 10.23
N PRO A 295 7.55 19.05 9.02
CA PRO A 295 6.11 18.84 8.81
C PRO A 295 5.58 17.58 9.49
N PRO A 296 4.39 17.62 10.11
CA PRO A 296 3.82 16.49 10.85
C PRO A 296 3.38 15.32 9.97
N LYS A 297 3.24 15.52 8.65
CA LYS A 297 2.92 14.42 7.71
C LYS A 297 3.96 13.29 7.75
N TRP A 298 5.19 13.58 8.18
CA TRP A 298 6.28 12.60 8.31
C TRP A 298 6.24 11.78 9.60
N PHE A 299 5.25 11.99 10.47
CA PHE A 299 5.02 11.06 11.58
C PHE A 299 4.45 9.73 11.10
N TYR A 300 3.64 9.73 10.04
CA TYR A 300 2.73 8.62 9.69
C TYR A 300 3.38 7.57 8.78
N ASP A 301 4.59 7.12 9.12
CA ASP A 301 5.05 5.81 8.63
C ASP A 301 4.28 4.68 9.36
N THR A 302 4.52 3.42 9.00
CA THR A 302 3.80 2.29 9.63
C THR A 302 3.82 2.35 11.16
N ARG A 303 4.99 2.64 11.74
CA ARG A 303 5.15 2.70 13.19
C ARG A 303 4.44 3.91 13.79
N GLY A 304 4.56 5.07 13.17
CA GLY A 304 3.88 6.27 13.66
C GLY A 304 2.37 6.17 13.59
N SER A 305 1.82 5.51 12.56
CA SER A 305 0.38 5.22 12.49
C SER A 305 -0.08 4.28 13.61
N GLU A 306 0.69 3.23 13.94
CA GLU A 306 0.41 2.38 15.11
C GLU A 306 0.44 3.15 16.43
N LEU A 307 1.39 4.08 16.57
CA LEU A 307 1.51 4.93 17.76
C LEU A 307 0.33 5.90 17.84
N PHE A 308 -0.10 6.47 16.72
CA PHE A 308 -1.27 7.34 16.67
C PHE A 308 -2.56 6.60 17.04
N GLU A 309 -2.75 5.38 16.53
CA GLU A 309 -3.88 4.53 16.93
C GLU A 309 -3.89 4.27 18.44
N GLN A 310 -2.72 4.03 19.06
CA GLN A 310 -2.60 3.95 20.52
C GLN A 310 -2.98 5.27 21.19
N ILE A 311 -2.49 6.41 20.69
CA ILE A 311 -2.83 7.76 21.19
C ILE A 311 -4.35 7.94 21.25
N THR A 312 -5.09 7.50 20.23
CA THR A 312 -6.55 7.68 20.19
C THR A 312 -7.30 7.00 21.35
N THR A 313 -6.67 6.00 21.99
CA THR A 313 -7.24 5.24 23.11
C THR A 313 -6.83 5.76 24.48
N LEU A 314 -5.84 6.67 24.56
CA LEU A 314 -5.30 7.18 25.81
C LEU A 314 -6.34 7.99 26.61
N PRO A 315 -6.33 7.90 27.94
CA PRO A 315 -7.31 8.61 28.78
C PRO A 315 -7.21 10.14 28.63
N GLU A 316 -6.02 10.68 28.40
CA GLU A 316 -5.77 12.11 28.20
C GLU A 316 -6.22 12.60 26.82
N TYR A 317 -6.07 11.78 25.76
CA TYR A 317 -6.41 12.13 24.39
C TYR A 317 -7.92 12.03 24.12
N TYR A 318 -8.65 13.06 24.53
CA TYR A 318 -10.10 13.15 24.33
C TYR A 318 -10.60 13.33 22.87
N PRO A 319 -9.85 13.92 21.90
CA PRO A 319 -10.43 14.33 20.62
C PRO A 319 -11.20 13.24 19.87
N THR A 320 -10.61 12.04 19.72
CA THR A 320 -11.24 10.92 19.00
C THR A 320 -12.55 10.48 19.65
N ARG A 321 -12.60 10.42 20.98
CA ARG A 321 -13.81 10.02 21.72
C ARG A 321 -14.89 11.09 21.65
N ALA A 322 -14.51 12.36 21.81
CA ALA A 322 -15.44 13.49 21.72
C ALA A 322 -16.04 13.62 20.32
N GLU A 323 -15.24 13.46 19.26
CA GLU A 323 -15.76 13.49 17.88
C GLU A 323 -16.69 12.30 17.60
N ARG A 324 -16.32 11.09 18.04
CA ARG A 324 -17.15 9.88 17.89
C ARG A 324 -18.50 10.01 18.62
N GLU A 325 -18.52 10.64 19.80
CA GLU A 325 -19.76 10.92 20.55
C GLU A 325 -20.73 11.76 19.71
N ILE A 326 -20.22 12.81 19.05
CA ILE A 326 -21.04 13.67 18.18
C ILE A 326 -21.54 12.88 16.97
N LEU A 327 -20.66 12.13 16.29
CA LEU A 327 -21.04 11.33 15.12
C LEU A 327 -22.11 10.29 15.47
N ALA A 328 -21.95 9.58 16.58
CA ALA A 328 -22.93 8.58 17.02
C ALA A 328 -24.31 9.21 17.30
N ALA A 329 -24.34 10.44 17.83
CA ALA A 329 -25.58 11.15 18.11
C ALA A 329 -26.20 11.84 16.87
N ARG A 330 -25.38 12.22 15.87
CA ARG A 330 -25.78 13.14 14.79
C ARG A 330 -25.69 12.57 13.39
N ALA A 331 -25.11 11.39 13.18
CA ALA A 331 -24.96 10.81 11.84
C ALA A 331 -26.28 10.71 11.07
N GLY A 332 -27.37 10.28 11.71
CA GLY A 332 -28.70 10.25 11.08
C GLY A 332 -29.24 11.62 10.68
N GLU A 333 -28.98 12.66 11.50
CA GLU A 333 -29.35 14.04 11.19
C GLU A 333 -28.53 14.58 10.01
N ILE A 334 -27.21 14.32 10.00
CA ILE A 334 -26.30 14.69 8.92
C ILE A 334 -26.71 14.00 7.61
N ALA A 335 -26.97 12.69 7.65
CA ALA A 335 -27.42 11.93 6.48
C ALA A 335 -28.75 12.48 5.92
N SER A 336 -29.71 12.77 6.81
CA SER A 336 -31.01 13.33 6.39
C SER A 336 -30.92 14.74 5.80
N VAL A 337 -30.05 15.60 6.33
CA VAL A 337 -29.89 16.99 5.84
C VAL A 337 -29.15 17.01 4.51
N THR A 338 -28.11 16.19 4.38
CA THR A 338 -27.24 16.19 3.21
C THR A 338 -27.82 15.40 2.05
N GLY A 339 -28.50 14.28 2.34
CA GLY A 339 -28.98 13.35 1.32
C GLY A 339 -27.85 12.88 0.39
N ALA A 340 -26.63 12.79 0.91
CA ALA A 340 -25.45 12.60 0.08
C ALA A 340 -25.48 11.24 -0.63
N HIS A 341 -25.17 11.26 -1.92
CA HIS A 341 -24.95 10.07 -2.74
C HIS A 341 -23.51 9.58 -2.63
N THR A 342 -22.58 10.53 -2.53
CA THR A 342 -21.15 10.25 -2.43
C THR A 342 -20.59 10.83 -1.15
N LEU A 343 -19.98 10.00 -0.30
CA LEU A 343 -19.18 10.47 0.84
C LEU A 343 -17.71 10.48 0.44
N VAL A 344 -17.03 11.61 0.64
CA VAL A 344 -15.62 11.80 0.31
C VAL A 344 -14.84 12.07 1.59
N GLU A 345 -13.98 11.15 2.03
CA GLU A 345 -13.14 11.30 3.22
C GLU A 345 -11.72 11.74 2.87
N LEU A 346 -11.28 12.84 3.47
CA LEU A 346 -9.92 13.36 3.33
C LEU A 346 -9.06 12.91 4.51
N GLY A 347 -7.99 12.15 4.25
CA GLY A 347 -7.10 11.59 5.27
C GLY A 347 -7.77 10.47 6.04
N SER A 348 -8.08 9.37 5.36
CA SER A 348 -8.96 8.31 5.85
C SER A 348 -8.43 7.58 7.09
N GLY A 349 -7.12 7.41 7.24
CA GLY A 349 -6.58 6.56 8.31
C GLY A 349 -7.28 5.20 8.33
N SER A 350 -7.83 4.80 9.49
CA SER A 350 -8.62 3.57 9.67
C SER A 350 -10.12 3.69 9.31
N SER A 351 -10.63 4.89 8.98
CA SER A 351 -12.04 5.22 8.67
C SER A 351 -13.09 4.79 9.70
N GLU A 352 -12.70 4.36 10.91
CA GLU A 352 -13.60 3.85 11.95
C GLU A 352 -14.74 4.82 12.33
N LYS A 353 -14.44 6.12 12.37
CA LYS A 353 -15.43 7.16 12.67
C LYS A 353 -16.39 7.36 11.50
N THR A 354 -15.87 7.24 10.28
CA THR A 354 -16.60 7.51 9.04
C THR A 354 -17.66 6.45 8.78
N ARG A 355 -17.46 5.21 9.25
CA ARG A 355 -18.48 4.14 9.27
C ARG A 355 -19.81 4.58 9.87
N LEU A 356 -19.81 5.42 10.91
CA LEU A 356 -21.06 5.95 11.51
C LEU A 356 -21.88 6.78 10.51
N LEU A 357 -21.21 7.57 9.65
CA LEU A 357 -21.86 8.36 8.61
C LEU A 357 -22.28 7.49 7.42
N LEU A 358 -21.43 6.55 7.04
CA LEU A 358 -21.71 5.61 5.95
C LEU A 358 -22.94 4.75 6.27
N ASP A 359 -23.01 4.19 7.48
CA ASP A 359 -24.17 3.45 7.96
C ASP A 359 -25.45 4.31 7.91
N ALA A 360 -25.38 5.56 8.38
CA ALA A 360 -26.53 6.44 8.37
C ALA A 360 -27.02 6.81 6.95
N LEU A 361 -26.09 7.02 6.00
CA LEU A 361 -26.43 7.30 4.60
C LEU A 361 -26.96 6.05 3.87
N ARG A 362 -26.38 4.87 4.16
CA ARG A 362 -26.86 3.58 3.64
C ARG A 362 -28.26 3.27 4.16
N ASP A 363 -28.48 3.37 5.47
CA ASP A 363 -29.79 3.11 6.10
C ASP A 363 -30.85 4.12 5.64
N GLY A 364 -30.43 5.34 5.29
CA GLY A 364 -31.26 6.36 4.63
C GLY A 364 -31.52 6.10 3.13
N GLY A 365 -30.85 5.13 2.52
CA GLY A 365 -30.98 4.76 1.11
C GLY A 365 -30.39 5.74 0.11
N SER A 366 -29.53 6.67 0.54
CA SER A 366 -28.93 7.67 -0.35
C SER A 366 -27.53 7.28 -0.85
N LEU A 367 -26.77 6.52 -0.06
CA LEU A 367 -25.37 6.21 -0.34
C LEU A 367 -25.22 5.32 -1.59
N SER A 368 -24.41 5.78 -2.55
CA SER A 368 -24.04 5.02 -3.75
C SER A 368 -22.53 4.96 -3.99
N GLN A 369 -21.77 5.87 -3.38
CA GLN A 369 -20.31 5.93 -3.57
C GLN A 369 -19.58 6.41 -2.30
N ILE A 370 -18.41 5.83 -2.06
CA ILE A 370 -17.44 6.18 -1.03
C ILE A 370 -16.14 6.52 -1.74
N VAL A 371 -15.58 7.66 -1.42
CA VAL A 371 -14.29 8.10 -1.93
C VAL A 371 -13.39 8.35 -0.72
N VAL A 372 -12.26 7.66 -0.65
CA VAL A 372 -11.24 7.88 0.37
C VAL A 372 -10.00 8.47 -0.28
N LEU A 373 -9.40 9.49 0.32
CA LEU A 373 -8.13 10.06 -0.11
C LEU A 373 -7.11 9.99 1.02
N ASP A 374 -5.92 9.52 0.70
CA ASP A 374 -4.78 9.49 1.63
C ASP A 374 -3.46 9.62 0.86
N VAL A 375 -2.42 10.11 1.53
CA VAL A 375 -1.06 10.15 0.98
C VAL A 375 -0.38 8.78 1.03
N SER A 376 -0.82 7.92 1.95
CA SER A 376 -0.33 6.57 2.13
C SER A 376 -1.11 5.59 1.26
N GLU A 377 -0.50 5.14 0.16
CA GLU A 377 -1.12 4.13 -0.73
C GLU A 377 -1.48 2.84 0.01
N SER A 378 -0.60 2.36 0.90
CA SER A 378 -0.85 1.11 1.63
C SER A 378 -2.04 1.22 2.57
N ALA A 379 -2.12 2.31 3.35
CA ALA A 379 -3.24 2.53 4.28
C ALA A 379 -4.55 2.71 3.50
N LEU A 380 -4.52 3.44 2.40
CA LEU A 380 -5.68 3.68 1.55
C LEU A 380 -6.23 2.40 0.93
N ARG A 381 -5.35 1.50 0.45
CA ARG A 381 -5.76 0.21 -0.13
C ARG A 381 -6.40 -0.69 0.93
N GLU A 382 -5.84 -0.74 2.13
CA GLU A 382 -6.41 -1.49 3.25
C GLU A 382 -7.80 -0.95 3.64
N ALA A 383 -7.92 0.36 3.81
CA ALA A 383 -9.19 1.01 4.11
C ALA A 383 -10.23 0.78 3.00
N SER A 384 -9.84 0.92 1.73
CA SER A 384 -10.73 0.71 0.57
C SER A 384 -11.23 -0.73 0.48
N ALA A 385 -10.37 -1.71 0.76
CA ALA A 385 -10.74 -3.13 0.77
C ALA A 385 -11.74 -3.43 1.89
N ALA A 386 -11.46 -2.98 3.13
CA ALA A 386 -12.37 -3.15 4.25
C ALA A 386 -13.73 -2.48 3.99
N LEU A 387 -13.73 -1.26 3.44
CA LEU A 387 -14.97 -0.56 3.06
C LEU A 387 -15.75 -1.31 1.96
N GLY A 388 -15.07 -1.92 1.00
CA GLY A 388 -15.72 -2.71 -0.04
C GLY A 388 -16.35 -4.00 0.48
N GLU A 389 -15.75 -4.63 1.50
CA GLU A 389 -16.33 -5.80 2.18
C GLU A 389 -17.54 -5.42 3.06
N GLU A 390 -17.47 -4.27 3.73
CA GLU A 390 -18.52 -3.80 4.64
C GLU A 390 -19.73 -3.16 3.92
N TYR A 391 -19.51 -2.57 2.75
CA TYR A 391 -20.51 -1.87 1.94
C TYR A 391 -20.57 -2.41 0.50
N PRO A 392 -20.92 -3.70 0.28
CA PRO A 392 -20.81 -4.38 -1.01
C PRO A 392 -21.73 -3.82 -2.11
N GLU A 393 -22.77 -3.07 -1.74
CA GLU A 393 -23.68 -2.39 -2.67
C GLU A 393 -23.23 -0.96 -3.07
N VAL A 394 -22.12 -0.48 -2.51
CA VAL A 394 -21.64 0.90 -2.66
C VAL A 394 -20.32 0.92 -3.43
N GLY A 395 -20.17 1.87 -4.37
CA GLY A 395 -18.91 2.06 -5.11
C GLY A 395 -17.81 2.57 -4.19
N VAL A 396 -16.63 1.93 -4.13
CA VAL A 396 -15.51 2.41 -3.31
C VAL A 396 -14.35 2.87 -4.21
N ASN A 397 -13.93 4.11 -4.03
CA ASN A 397 -12.82 4.71 -4.78
C ASN A 397 -11.75 5.21 -3.82
N GLY A 398 -10.53 4.69 -3.95
CA GLY A 398 -9.34 5.25 -3.31
C GLY A 398 -8.63 6.23 -4.23
N VAL A 399 -8.21 7.37 -3.70
CA VAL A 399 -7.35 8.33 -4.38
C VAL A 399 -6.06 8.54 -3.57
N VAL A 400 -4.93 8.05 -4.07
CA VAL A 400 -3.62 8.36 -3.48
C VAL A 400 -3.18 9.72 -3.98
N GLY A 401 -3.18 10.71 -3.08
CA GLY A 401 -2.94 12.10 -3.43
C GLY A 401 -2.73 12.99 -2.21
N ASP A 402 -2.03 14.10 -2.41
CA ASP A 402 -1.97 15.19 -1.43
C ASP A 402 -3.26 16.02 -1.51
N PHE A 403 -4.01 16.14 -0.41
CA PHE A 403 -5.25 16.92 -0.35
C PHE A 403 -5.05 18.43 -0.52
N THR A 404 -3.82 18.92 -0.57
CA THR A 404 -3.52 20.33 -0.91
C THR A 404 -3.39 20.55 -2.42
N GLU A 405 -3.20 19.48 -3.20
CA GLU A 405 -2.94 19.56 -4.65
C GLU A 405 -3.98 18.81 -5.50
N HIS A 406 -4.57 17.73 -4.97
CA HIS A 406 -5.28 16.72 -5.77
C HIS A 406 -6.80 16.66 -5.54
N LEU A 407 -7.40 17.61 -4.81
CA LEU A 407 -8.84 17.62 -4.54
C LEU A 407 -9.70 17.63 -5.82
N GLY A 408 -9.20 18.22 -6.91
CA GLY A 408 -9.89 18.27 -8.20
C GLY A 408 -10.00 16.93 -8.92
N LEU A 409 -9.29 15.90 -8.43
CA LEU A 409 -9.26 14.56 -9.01
C LEU A 409 -10.23 13.61 -8.30
N LEU A 410 -10.92 14.06 -7.24
CA LEU A 410 -11.84 13.23 -6.48
C LEU A 410 -13.07 12.87 -7.33
N PRO A 411 -13.32 11.57 -7.61
CA PRO A 411 -14.52 11.14 -8.32
C PRO A 411 -15.77 11.40 -7.47
N GLY A 412 -16.95 11.31 -8.07
CA GLY A 412 -18.21 11.42 -7.33
C GLY A 412 -19.30 12.17 -8.07
N GLU A 413 -20.49 11.58 -8.13
CA GLU A 413 -21.68 12.31 -8.56
C GLU A 413 -22.29 13.12 -7.39
N PRO A 414 -22.78 14.35 -7.66
CA PRO A 414 -23.54 15.11 -6.68
C PRO A 414 -24.81 14.37 -6.24
N ALA A 415 -25.28 14.53 -5.00
CA ALA A 415 -24.75 15.41 -3.98
C ALA A 415 -23.61 14.77 -3.18
N ARG A 416 -22.43 15.42 -3.15
CA ARG A 416 -21.29 15.00 -2.33
C ARG A 416 -21.32 15.58 -0.93
N LEU A 417 -20.84 14.77 0.02
CA LEU A 417 -20.45 15.18 1.36
C LEU A 417 -18.95 14.93 1.54
N VAL A 418 -18.16 16.00 1.53
CA VAL A 418 -16.73 15.94 1.88
C VAL A 418 -16.60 15.96 3.39
N VAL A 419 -15.89 14.99 3.98
CA VAL A 419 -15.65 14.89 5.40
C VAL A 419 -14.16 15.07 5.68
N PHE A 420 -13.84 15.95 6.63
CA PHE A 420 -12.49 16.14 7.14
C PHE A 420 -12.52 16.16 8.67
N LEU A 421 -12.17 15.01 9.25
CA LEU A 421 -12.39 14.68 10.66
C LEU A 421 -11.09 14.73 11.47
N GLY A 422 -11.18 14.44 12.77
CA GLY A 422 -10.03 14.27 13.67
C GLY A 422 -9.41 15.57 14.17
N GLY A 423 -9.90 16.72 13.71
CA GLY A 423 -9.28 18.01 14.01
C GLY A 423 -7.99 18.25 13.21
N THR A 424 -7.72 17.44 12.19
CA THR A 424 -6.52 17.51 11.33
C THR A 424 -6.34 18.87 10.66
N ILE A 425 -7.44 19.60 10.40
CA ILE A 425 -7.36 20.99 9.92
C ILE A 425 -6.57 21.91 10.86
N GLY A 426 -6.51 21.57 12.15
CA GLY A 426 -5.71 22.28 13.15
C GLY A 426 -4.20 22.19 12.90
N ASN A 427 -3.73 21.23 12.10
CA ASN A 427 -2.32 21.05 11.78
C ASN A 427 -1.81 22.03 10.72
N LEU A 428 -2.71 22.80 10.11
CA LEU A 428 -2.40 23.81 9.10
C LEU A 428 -2.37 25.20 9.73
N LEU A 429 -1.40 26.01 9.31
CA LEU A 429 -1.33 27.44 9.66
C LEU A 429 -2.53 28.20 9.07
N PRO A 430 -2.88 29.38 9.60
CA PRO A 430 -4.06 30.13 9.15
C PRO A 430 -4.15 30.39 7.65
N GLU A 431 -3.04 30.75 7.00
CA GLU A 431 -3.03 30.96 5.54
C GLU A 431 -3.14 29.63 4.76
N GLU A 432 -2.54 28.56 5.27
CA GLU A 432 -2.65 27.22 4.67
C GLU A 432 -4.08 26.68 4.78
N ARG A 433 -4.74 26.83 5.94
CA ARG A 433 -6.16 26.49 6.12
C ARG A 433 -7.05 27.25 5.16
N LYS A 434 -6.80 28.55 4.97
CA LYS A 434 -7.57 29.38 4.06
C LYS A 434 -7.46 28.88 2.62
N VAL A 435 -6.24 28.54 2.16
CA VAL A 435 -6.03 27.96 0.83
C VAL A 435 -6.73 26.61 0.72
N PHE A 436 -6.55 25.73 1.72
CA PHE A 436 -7.16 24.41 1.74
C PHE A 436 -8.70 24.45 1.69
N LEU A 437 -9.34 25.27 2.53
CA LEU A 437 -10.80 25.42 2.50
C LEU A 437 -11.30 25.99 1.17
N ALA A 438 -10.56 26.94 0.56
CA ALA A 438 -10.89 27.46 -0.76
C ALA A 438 -10.77 26.36 -1.84
N SER A 439 -9.74 25.51 -1.78
CA SER A 439 -9.59 24.38 -2.70
C SER A 439 -10.72 23.34 -2.57
N ILE A 440 -11.20 23.05 -1.35
CA ILE A 440 -12.41 22.23 -1.17
C ILE A 440 -13.62 22.93 -1.81
N ARG A 441 -13.77 24.24 -1.61
CA ARG A 441 -14.89 24.99 -2.22
C ARG A 441 -14.86 24.88 -3.73
N GLU A 442 -13.70 25.02 -4.37
CA GLU A 442 -13.56 25.00 -5.83
C GLU A 442 -14.03 23.69 -6.46
N VAL A 443 -13.86 22.56 -5.75
CA VAL A 443 -14.25 21.25 -6.26
C VAL A 443 -15.70 20.91 -5.99
N LEU A 444 -16.36 21.56 -5.02
CA LEU A 444 -17.77 21.35 -4.69
C LEU A 444 -18.70 22.25 -5.52
N LYS A 445 -19.82 21.68 -5.99
CA LYS A 445 -20.91 22.40 -6.64
C LYS A 445 -21.81 23.06 -5.60
N PRO A 446 -22.54 24.14 -5.95
CA PRO A 446 -23.53 24.72 -5.07
C PRO A 446 -24.54 23.69 -4.57
N GLY A 447 -24.77 23.65 -3.26
CA GLY A 447 -25.66 22.70 -2.59
C GLY A 447 -24.98 21.43 -2.06
N GLU A 448 -23.71 21.18 -2.38
CA GLU A 448 -22.91 20.10 -1.78
C GLU A 448 -22.33 20.51 -0.43
N TRP A 449 -21.79 19.55 0.31
CA TRP A 449 -21.56 19.70 1.74
C TRP A 449 -20.12 19.42 2.17
N LEU A 450 -19.67 20.15 3.19
CA LEU A 450 -18.45 19.90 3.94
C LEU A 450 -18.83 19.62 5.40
N LEU A 451 -18.39 18.49 5.94
CA LEU A 451 -18.41 18.19 7.37
C LEU A 451 -16.99 18.30 7.92
N LEU A 452 -16.79 19.25 8.82
CA LEU A 452 -15.48 19.59 9.36
C LEU A 452 -15.42 19.36 10.87
N GLY A 453 -14.45 18.55 11.31
CA GLY A 453 -14.10 18.37 12.71
C GLY A 453 -13.10 19.42 13.19
N THR A 454 -13.44 20.09 14.30
CA THR A 454 -12.58 21.11 14.93
C THR A 454 -12.51 20.90 16.43
N ASP A 455 -11.29 20.75 16.95
CA ASP A 455 -11.06 20.71 18.38
C ASP A 455 -11.15 22.12 18.97
N LEU A 456 -11.92 22.31 20.05
CA LEU A 456 -12.24 23.65 20.56
C LEU A 456 -11.23 24.17 21.56
N VAL A 457 -11.14 25.49 21.70
CA VAL A 457 -10.36 26.10 22.79
C VAL A 457 -10.97 25.69 24.14
N LYS A 458 -10.13 25.23 25.05
CA LYS A 458 -10.50 24.79 26.40
C LYS A 458 -9.34 25.03 27.38
N ASP A 459 -9.47 24.49 28.59
CA ASP A 459 -8.44 24.58 29.61
C ASP A 459 -7.07 24.06 29.12
N GLU A 460 -6.02 24.83 29.39
CA GLU A 460 -4.66 24.58 28.93
C GLU A 460 -4.13 23.23 29.43
N ALA A 461 -4.36 22.90 30.71
CA ALA A 461 -3.86 21.65 31.27
C ALA A 461 -4.50 20.43 30.59
N THR A 462 -5.77 20.55 30.18
CA THR A 462 -6.45 19.51 29.40
C THR A 462 -5.84 19.36 28.00
N VAL A 463 -5.52 20.47 27.33
CA VAL A 463 -4.89 20.43 26.00
C VAL A 463 -3.47 19.88 26.10
N VAL A 464 -2.65 20.35 27.04
CA VAL A 464 -1.27 19.88 27.21
C VAL A 464 -1.24 18.39 27.55
N ALA A 465 -2.07 17.93 28.49
CA ALA A 465 -2.13 16.51 28.87
C ALA A 465 -2.49 15.60 27.68
N ALA A 466 -3.34 16.07 26.76
CA ALA A 466 -3.68 15.29 25.57
C ALA A 466 -2.47 15.08 24.64
N TYR A 467 -1.44 15.94 24.70
CA TYR A 467 -0.25 15.85 23.85
C TYR A 467 1.01 15.47 24.63
N ASP A 468 0.90 15.22 25.94
CA ASP A 468 1.98 14.83 26.85
C ASP A 468 1.43 13.80 27.86
N ASP A 469 1.01 12.66 27.32
CA ASP A 469 0.39 11.60 28.09
C ASP A 469 1.37 10.94 29.06
N ALA A 470 0.85 10.47 30.21
CA ALA A 470 1.69 9.87 31.24
C ALA A 470 2.33 8.54 30.84
N ALA A 471 1.83 7.89 29.78
CA ALA A 471 2.38 6.64 29.25
C ALA A 471 3.57 6.87 28.29
N GLY A 472 3.83 8.12 27.89
CA GLY A 472 4.91 8.50 26.99
C GLY A 472 4.68 8.10 25.53
N VAL A 473 3.46 7.74 25.13
CA VAL A 473 3.18 7.28 23.77
C VAL A 473 3.29 8.44 22.77
N THR A 474 2.80 9.63 23.13
CA THR A 474 2.92 10.84 22.30
C THR A 474 4.37 11.30 22.18
N ALA A 475 5.19 11.10 23.22
CA ALA A 475 6.62 11.36 23.16
C ALA A 475 7.32 10.45 22.15
N GLU A 476 7.03 9.16 22.17
CA GLU A 476 7.55 8.20 21.19
C GLU A 476 7.04 8.48 19.78
N PHE A 477 5.76 8.85 19.62
CA PHE A 477 5.18 9.28 18.35
C PHE A 477 5.91 10.50 17.78
N ASN A 478 6.19 11.51 18.62
CA ASN A 478 6.94 12.69 18.20
C ASN A 478 8.36 12.31 17.75
N LYS A 479 9.07 11.52 18.56
CA LYS A 479 10.44 11.07 18.27
C LYS A 479 10.53 10.20 17.01
N ASN A 480 9.44 9.51 16.64
CA ASN A 480 9.40 8.63 15.46
C ASN A 480 9.84 9.34 14.17
N VAL A 481 9.58 10.65 14.03
CA VAL A 481 10.04 11.40 12.85
C VAL A 481 11.57 11.34 12.70
N LEU A 482 12.34 11.31 13.79
CA LEU A 482 13.79 11.17 13.73
C LEU A 482 14.21 9.74 13.30
N HIS A 483 13.45 8.72 13.70
CA HIS A 483 13.66 7.36 13.21
C HIS A 483 13.36 7.25 11.71
N VAL A 484 12.31 7.91 11.22
CA VAL A 484 12.01 8.03 9.78
C VAL A 484 13.19 8.67 9.05
N LEU A 485 13.70 9.80 9.54
CA LEU A 485 14.86 10.47 8.94
C LEU A 485 16.11 9.58 8.93
N ASN A 486 16.39 8.88 10.02
CA ASN A 486 17.52 7.94 10.10
C ASN A 486 17.42 6.83 9.06
N ARG A 487 16.23 6.27 8.87
CA ARG A 487 15.97 5.18 7.93
C ARG A 487 15.96 5.67 6.47
N GLU A 488 15.11 6.64 6.16
CA GLU A 488 14.82 7.06 4.78
C GLU A 488 15.93 7.93 4.17
N LEU A 489 16.63 8.73 4.99
CA LEU A 489 17.66 9.66 4.52
C LEU A 489 19.07 9.28 4.99
N THR A 490 19.23 8.08 5.56
CA THR A 490 20.52 7.61 6.11
C THR A 490 21.11 8.66 7.07
N ALA A 491 20.26 9.15 7.99
CA ALA A 491 20.68 10.07 9.04
C ALA A 491 21.14 9.32 10.30
N ASP A 492 21.87 10.00 11.17
CA ASP A 492 22.40 9.46 12.43
C ASP A 492 21.95 10.24 13.68
N PHE A 493 20.70 10.74 13.68
CA PHE A 493 20.13 11.38 14.87
C PHE A 493 20.17 10.44 16.08
N ASP A 494 20.75 10.90 17.18
CA ASP A 494 20.66 10.26 18.49
C ASP A 494 19.29 10.58 19.11
N VAL A 495 18.29 9.76 18.77
CA VAL A 495 16.88 10.01 19.12
C VAL A 495 16.67 10.10 20.64
N GLU A 496 17.42 9.33 21.42
CA GLU A 496 17.37 9.35 22.90
C GLU A 496 17.88 10.67 23.48
N ALA A 497 18.68 11.43 22.72
CA ALA A 497 19.14 12.74 23.13
C ALA A 497 18.09 13.85 22.90
N PHE A 498 16.88 13.53 22.42
CA PHE A 498 15.77 14.48 22.29
C PHE A 498 14.69 14.22 23.34
N GLU A 499 14.29 15.27 24.05
CA GLU A 499 13.15 15.28 24.97
C GLU A 499 11.90 15.76 24.24
N HIS A 500 10.77 15.09 24.47
CA HIS A 500 9.47 15.54 23.98
C HIS A 500 8.99 16.76 24.78
N VAL A 501 8.45 17.77 24.09
CA VAL A 501 7.86 18.95 24.72
C VAL A 501 6.53 19.27 24.05
N ALA A 502 5.45 19.29 24.83
CA ALA A 502 4.15 19.85 24.44
C ALA A 502 3.99 21.24 25.04
N LEU A 503 3.71 22.25 24.21
CA LEU A 503 3.60 23.65 24.64
C LEU A 503 2.31 24.27 24.12
N TRP A 504 1.52 24.86 25.02
CA TRP A 504 0.38 25.68 24.63
C TRP A 504 0.80 27.11 24.29
N ASP A 505 0.53 27.55 23.06
CA ASP A 505 0.65 28.93 22.64
C ASP A 505 -0.69 29.65 22.81
N ALA A 506 -0.87 30.30 23.96
CA ALA A 506 -2.09 31.04 24.28
C ALA A 506 -2.35 32.24 23.35
N LYS A 507 -1.33 32.76 22.65
CA LYS A 507 -1.50 33.89 21.73
C LYS A 507 -2.12 33.43 20.41
N ASN A 508 -1.67 32.29 19.91
CA ASN A 508 -2.15 31.72 18.65
C ASN A 508 -3.26 30.68 18.82
N GLU A 509 -3.54 30.26 20.06
CA GLU A 509 -4.51 29.24 20.44
C GLU A 509 -4.23 27.86 19.80
N TRP A 510 -2.96 27.42 19.85
CA TRP A 510 -2.57 26.07 19.42
C TRP A 510 -1.62 25.39 20.39
N ILE A 511 -1.63 24.06 20.39
CA ILE A 511 -0.55 23.28 21.00
C ILE A 511 0.57 23.09 19.98
N GLU A 512 1.82 23.12 20.41
CA GLU A 512 2.97 22.74 19.62
C GLU A 512 3.61 21.49 20.20
N MET A 513 3.95 20.54 19.33
CA MET A 513 4.86 19.45 19.68
C MET A 513 6.27 19.83 19.22
N ARG A 514 7.23 19.64 20.12
CA ARG A 514 8.64 19.95 19.88
C ARG A 514 9.53 18.82 20.38
N LEU A 515 10.72 18.74 19.81
CA LEU A 515 11.82 17.89 20.26
C LEU A 515 12.97 18.80 20.73
N ARG A 516 13.31 18.72 22.01
CA ARG A 516 14.38 19.52 22.62
C ARG A 516 15.65 18.68 22.74
N SER A 517 16.76 19.18 22.19
CA SER A 517 18.04 18.50 22.34
C SER A 517 18.55 18.60 23.79
N THR A 518 18.85 17.48 24.42
CA THR A 518 19.36 17.41 25.81
C THR A 518 20.86 17.66 25.93
N LYS A 519 21.58 17.70 24.80
CA LYS A 519 23.01 17.99 24.71
C LYS A 519 23.31 18.70 23.38
N ALA A 520 24.46 19.34 23.27
CA ALA A 520 24.94 19.77 21.96
C ALA A 520 25.25 18.53 21.10
N GLN A 521 24.69 18.45 19.91
CA GLN A 521 24.87 17.30 19.01
C GLN A 521 24.84 17.72 17.54
N ARG A 522 25.54 16.94 16.72
CA ARG A 522 25.52 17.05 15.26
C ARG A 522 24.97 15.75 14.69
N ALA A 523 23.99 15.87 13.80
CA ALA A 523 23.48 14.76 13.00
C ALA A 523 23.89 14.96 11.54
N ARG A 524 24.49 13.93 10.94
CA ARG A 524 24.81 13.81 9.53
C ARG A 524 23.64 13.14 8.81
N ILE A 525 23.13 13.77 7.76
CA ILE A 525 22.09 13.24 6.87
C ILE A 525 22.77 12.86 5.54
N ALA A 526 23.21 11.61 5.43
CA ALA A 526 24.08 11.20 4.34
C ALA A 526 23.42 11.31 2.96
N ALA A 527 22.12 10.98 2.83
CA ALA A 527 21.39 11.08 1.56
C ALA A 527 21.27 12.52 1.04
N LEU A 528 21.42 13.53 1.90
CA LEU A 528 21.30 14.94 1.54
C LEU A 528 22.64 15.68 1.48
N ASP A 529 23.75 15.00 1.78
CA ASP A 529 25.08 15.59 1.98
C ASP A 529 25.06 16.79 2.94
N MET A 530 24.38 16.63 4.08
CA MET A 530 24.07 17.72 5.00
C MET A 530 24.39 17.36 6.45
N ASP A 531 24.94 18.31 7.18
CA ASP A 531 25.13 18.23 8.63
C ASP A 531 24.18 19.23 9.32
N VAL A 532 23.60 18.81 10.44
CA VAL A 532 22.69 19.63 11.23
C VAL A 532 23.21 19.70 12.66
N ASP A 533 23.45 20.92 13.13
CA ASP A 533 23.88 21.19 14.49
C ASP A 533 22.66 21.55 15.37
N PHE A 534 22.63 21.00 16.58
CA PHE A 534 21.72 21.36 17.66
C PHE A 534 22.54 21.81 18.88
N ALA A 535 22.25 22.98 19.41
CA ALA A 535 22.73 23.38 20.72
C ALA A 535 21.98 22.61 21.84
N GLU A 536 22.59 22.50 23.02
CA GLU A 536 21.88 22.02 24.21
C GLU A 536 20.68 22.93 24.50
N GLY A 537 19.50 22.34 24.68
CA GLY A 537 18.24 23.05 24.86
C GLY A 537 17.60 23.59 23.58
N GLU A 538 18.21 23.41 22.41
CA GLU A 538 17.60 23.83 21.15
C GLU A 538 16.40 22.96 20.79
N GLU A 539 15.32 23.59 20.33
CA GLU A 539 14.06 22.92 20.01
C GLU A 539 13.80 22.86 18.50
N LEU A 540 13.33 21.69 18.06
CA LEU A 540 12.78 21.42 16.74
C LEU A 540 11.27 21.33 16.86
N ARG A 541 10.51 22.19 16.17
CA ARG A 541 9.05 22.06 16.13
C ARG A 541 8.62 21.01 15.13
N THR A 542 7.80 20.06 15.53
CA THR A 542 7.38 18.93 14.69
C THR A 542 5.88 18.93 14.38
N GLU A 543 5.07 19.62 15.18
CA GLU A 543 3.64 19.80 14.91
C GLU A 543 3.12 21.11 15.50
N ILE A 544 2.05 21.64 14.89
CA ILE A 544 1.09 22.52 15.55
C ILE A 544 -0.27 21.84 15.53
N SER A 545 -1.12 22.07 16.52
CA SER A 545 -2.53 21.70 16.44
C SER A 545 -3.40 22.81 17.02
N ALA A 546 -3.99 23.60 16.12
CA ALA A 546 -4.85 24.72 16.44
C ALA A 546 -6.17 24.28 17.08
N LYS A 547 -6.61 25.08 18.06
CA LYS A 547 -7.89 24.92 18.74
C LYS A 547 -8.78 26.09 18.35
N PHE A 548 -10.06 25.80 18.21
CA PHE A 548 -10.98 26.67 17.49
C PHE A 548 -12.06 27.25 18.38
N ARG A 549 -12.61 28.37 17.93
CA ARG A 549 -13.82 28.99 18.45
C ARG A 549 -14.86 29.02 17.35
N ARG A 550 -16.13 28.83 17.71
CA ARG A 550 -17.24 28.76 16.74
C ARG A 550 -17.26 29.95 15.77
N GLU A 551 -17.08 31.16 16.29
CA GLU A 551 -17.08 32.39 15.47
C GLU A 551 -15.91 32.42 14.48
N GLY A 552 -14.75 31.88 14.89
CA GLY A 552 -13.58 31.74 14.03
C GLY A 552 -13.83 30.76 12.88
N VAL A 553 -14.35 29.56 13.20
CA VAL A 553 -14.70 28.54 12.19
C VAL A 553 -15.74 29.07 11.21
N ALA A 554 -16.80 29.70 11.70
CA ALA A 554 -17.83 30.29 10.86
C ALA A 554 -17.26 31.36 9.89
N LYS A 555 -16.30 32.17 10.37
CA LYS A 555 -15.64 33.19 9.56
C LYS A 555 -14.71 32.58 8.50
N GLU A 556 -13.92 31.57 8.87
CA GLU A 556 -13.03 30.87 7.93
C GLU A 556 -13.84 30.17 6.82
N LEU A 557 -14.92 29.47 7.19
CA LEU A 557 -15.86 28.84 6.24
C LEU A 557 -16.51 29.86 5.31
N ALA A 558 -17.05 30.96 5.85
CA ALA A 558 -17.68 32.00 5.04
C ALA A 558 -16.71 32.68 4.07
N ALA A 559 -15.46 32.90 4.49
CA ALA A 559 -14.42 33.47 3.63
C ALA A 559 -14.04 32.52 2.47
N ALA A 560 -14.17 31.21 2.67
CA ALA A 560 -13.97 30.20 1.65
C ALA A 560 -15.22 29.92 0.79
N GLY A 561 -16.34 30.61 1.00
CA GLY A 561 -17.57 30.42 0.21
C GLY A 561 -18.49 29.31 0.72
N PHE A 562 -18.39 28.94 2.00
CA PHE A 562 -19.31 28.01 2.66
C PHE A 562 -20.25 28.73 3.62
N ALA A 563 -21.52 28.32 3.65
CA ALA A 563 -22.46 28.72 4.68
C ALA A 563 -22.51 27.66 5.79
N LEU A 564 -22.13 28.03 7.01
CA LEU A 564 -22.28 27.16 8.19
C LEU A 564 -23.78 26.97 8.48
N THR A 565 -24.27 25.74 8.33
CA THR A 565 -25.69 25.41 8.49
C THR A 565 -26.00 24.80 9.84
N GLN A 566 -25.14 23.91 10.33
CA GLN A 566 -25.28 23.22 11.61
C GLN A 566 -23.95 23.18 12.35
N TRP A 567 -24.06 23.12 13.67
CA TRP A 567 -22.93 23.07 14.59
C TRP A 567 -23.32 22.18 15.77
N TRP A 568 -22.57 21.10 15.96
CA TRP A 568 -22.77 20.19 17.10
C TRP A 568 -21.47 20.06 17.89
N THR A 569 -21.60 19.93 19.20
CA THR A 569 -20.48 19.64 20.10
C THR A 569 -20.76 18.37 20.87
N ASP A 570 -19.72 17.79 21.47
CA ASP A 570 -19.89 16.77 22.50
C ASP A 570 -20.52 17.41 23.76
N GLU A 571 -21.01 16.59 24.68
CA GLU A 571 -21.68 17.03 25.91
C GLU A 571 -20.82 17.98 26.75
N GLN A 572 -19.50 17.85 26.66
CA GLN A 572 -18.55 18.68 27.41
C GLN A 572 -18.06 19.91 26.63
N GLY A 573 -18.51 20.12 25.40
CA GLY A 573 -18.11 21.27 24.57
C GLY A 573 -16.62 21.31 24.24
N ARG A 574 -15.98 20.15 24.09
CA ARG A 574 -14.55 19.97 23.82
C ARG A 574 -14.25 19.93 22.33
N PHE A 575 -15.11 19.35 21.52
CA PHE A 575 -14.94 19.18 20.09
C PHE A 575 -16.20 19.62 19.36
N ALA A 576 -16.08 20.00 18.08
CA ALA A 576 -17.22 20.35 17.26
C ALA A 576 -17.18 19.74 15.86
N LEU A 577 -18.36 19.37 15.37
CA LEU A 577 -18.62 19.12 13.95
C LEU A 577 -19.40 20.28 13.36
N SER A 578 -18.86 20.83 12.27
CA SER A 578 -19.49 21.88 11.47
C SER A 578 -19.99 21.29 10.16
N LEU A 579 -21.30 21.38 9.90
CA LEU A 579 -21.84 21.08 8.57
C LEU A 579 -22.04 22.38 7.80
N ALA A 580 -21.30 22.53 6.71
CA ALA A 580 -21.30 23.72 5.88
C ALA A 580 -21.72 23.38 4.45
N ARG A 581 -22.55 24.23 3.86
CA ARG A 581 -23.03 24.09 2.48
C ARG A 581 -22.18 24.96 1.57
N ALA A 582 -21.76 24.41 0.43
CA ALA A 582 -21.14 25.18 -0.64
C ALA A 582 -22.21 26.07 -1.29
N ASP A 583 -22.07 27.39 -1.20
CA ASP A 583 -23.02 28.37 -1.74
C ASP A 583 -22.55 29.00 -3.05
#